data_AF-A0A813HDN1-F1
#
_entry.id   AF-A0A813HDN1-F1
#
_cell.length_a   1.000
_cell.length_b   1.000
_cell.length_c   1.000
_cell.angle_alpha   90.00
_cell.angle_beta   90.00
_cell.angle_gamma   90.00
#
_symmetry.space_group_name_H-M   'P 1'
#
loop_
_entity.id
_entity.type
_entity.pdbx_description
1 polymer ?
#
loop_
_entity_poly.entity_id
_entity_poly.type
_entity_poly.pdbx_seq_one_letter_code
_entity_poly.pdbx_strand_id
1 'polypeptide(L)'
;MGHLHHIVGDIRVAGTPNSLYHHDQLQHVGQPYGPDTIEMMASWRATEGHSFANRDANTDDTLVGELCSKTLWRYEQGEYDTLDSYINGGVPGVMLGFLALVIWVMPIFKDHRNLNEQFVALWLLLKTGWGMHPARVAEDGTVTVLAISSLERWALSLGVYLPRLLIMINPFFESLGMPRAPIIPLSESLRQGSLSIPRDSNKG
;
A
#
# COMPACT_ATOMS: atom_id res chain seq x y z
N MET A 1 9.44 -42.67 12.86
CA MET A 1 10.69 -41.97 13.24
C MET A 1 11.47 -41.75 11.95
N GLY A 2 11.82 -40.55 11.49
CA GLY A 2 11.74 -39.23 12.09
C GLY A 2 11.26 -38.15 11.11
N HIS A 3 11.10 -36.97 11.69
CA HIS A 3 10.50 -35.74 11.21
C HIS A 3 11.10 -35.19 9.90
N LEU A 4 10.22 -34.87 8.93
CA LEU A 4 10.51 -33.95 7.82
C LEU A 4 9.68 -32.68 8.06
N HIS A 5 10.31 -31.71 8.72
CA HIS A 5 9.75 -30.37 8.88
C HIS A 5 9.81 -29.62 7.55
N HIS A 6 8.67 -29.01 7.21
CA HIS A 6 8.48 -27.94 6.22
C HIS A 6 9.63 -26.92 6.28
N ILE A 7 10.36 -26.75 5.18
CA ILE A 7 11.25 -25.60 4.96
C ILE A 7 10.61 -24.74 3.87
N VAL A 8 9.62 -23.94 4.28
CA VAL A 8 9.23 -22.73 3.53
C VAL A 8 10.09 -21.62 4.14
N GLY A 9 11.11 -21.20 3.41
CA GLY A 9 12.01 -20.13 3.83
C GLY A 9 11.27 -18.81 3.90
N ASP A 10 10.94 -18.38 5.12
CA ASP A 10 10.50 -17.04 5.46
C ASP A 10 11.62 -16.04 5.13
N ILE A 11 11.46 -15.27 4.05
CA ILE A 11 12.26 -14.06 3.82
C ILE A 11 11.68 -13.00 4.78
N ARG A 12 12.22 -12.94 6.01
CA ARG A 12 11.94 -11.85 6.94
C ARG A 12 12.64 -10.59 6.45
N VAL A 13 11.88 -9.73 5.78
CA VAL A 13 12.22 -8.30 5.66
C VAL A 13 12.12 -7.72 7.07
N ALA A 14 13.21 -7.14 7.56
CA ALA A 14 13.28 -6.52 8.87
C ALA A 14 12.15 -5.47 9.03
N GLY A 15 11.22 -5.74 9.94
CA GLY A 15 10.13 -4.85 10.28
C GLY A 15 10.66 -3.58 10.94
N THR A 16 10.26 -2.44 10.42
CA THR A 16 10.41 -1.15 11.09
C THR A 16 9.55 -1.12 12.35
N PRO A 17 10.10 -0.79 13.52
CA PRO A 17 9.33 -0.69 14.75
C PRO A 17 8.49 0.58 14.77
N ASN A 18 7.25 0.45 15.23
CA ASN A 18 6.44 1.45 15.93
C ASN A 18 6.26 2.82 15.24
N SER A 19 5.24 2.93 14.39
CA SER A 19 4.48 4.20 14.25
C SER A 19 3.43 4.26 15.35
N LEU A 20 3.88 4.45 16.58
CA LEU A 20 3.03 4.81 17.71
C LEU A 20 2.82 6.33 17.63
N TYR A 21 1.60 6.76 17.37
CA TYR A 21 1.04 8.11 17.58
C TYR A 21 2.03 9.26 17.77
N HIS A 22 2.32 9.98 16.68
CA HIS A 22 2.90 11.31 16.76
C HIS A 22 1.78 12.35 16.60
N HIS A 23 0.97 12.52 17.66
CA HIS A 23 -0.02 13.60 17.75
C HIS A 23 0.51 14.85 18.50
N ASP A 24 1.77 14.85 18.94
CA ASP A 24 2.33 15.85 19.87
C ASP A 24 3.32 16.87 19.26
N GLN A 25 3.37 17.03 17.93
CA GLN A 25 4.29 17.99 17.31
C GLN A 25 3.62 19.10 16.47
N LEU A 26 2.42 19.52 16.85
CA LEU A 26 1.97 20.89 16.58
C LEU A 26 2.28 21.78 17.79
N GLN A 27 3.54 21.73 18.25
CA GLN A 27 4.08 22.72 19.19
C GLN A 27 4.21 24.07 18.48
N HIS A 28 3.26 24.95 18.78
CA HIS A 28 3.49 26.37 19.08
C HIS A 28 4.50 27.13 18.21
N VAL A 29 4.32 27.15 16.90
CA VAL A 29 4.82 28.29 16.11
C VAL A 29 3.76 29.39 16.17
N GLY A 30 3.83 30.21 17.23
CA GLY A 30 3.18 31.53 17.24
C GLY A 30 1.81 31.66 17.91
N GLN A 31 1.37 30.75 18.77
CA GLN A 31 0.14 31.00 19.55
C GLN A 31 0.44 31.92 20.73
N PRO A 32 -0.18 33.12 20.82
CA PRO A 32 0.09 34.09 21.89
C PRO A 32 -0.51 33.70 23.25
N TYR A 33 -1.18 32.54 23.35
CA TYR A 33 -1.93 32.12 24.51
C TYR A 33 -1.32 30.86 25.14
N GLY A 34 -1.19 30.87 26.48
CA GLY A 34 -0.71 29.73 27.25
C GLY A 34 -1.76 28.61 27.37
N PRO A 35 -1.34 27.40 27.78
CA PRO A 35 -2.23 26.23 27.90
C PRO A 35 -3.43 26.49 28.81
N ASP A 36 -3.23 27.19 29.93
CA ASP A 36 -4.30 27.54 30.87
C ASP A 36 -5.34 28.47 30.24
N THR A 37 -4.89 29.39 29.36
CA THR A 37 -5.80 30.29 28.63
C THR A 37 -6.60 29.51 27.60
N ILE A 38 -6.00 28.52 26.95
CA ILE A 38 -6.70 27.65 25.99
C ILE A 38 -7.76 26.81 26.71
N GLU A 39 -7.44 26.23 27.86
CA GLU A 39 -8.39 25.48 28.68
C GLU A 39 -9.53 26.36 29.20
N MET A 40 -9.20 27.58 29.63
CA MET A 40 -10.21 28.57 30.03
C MET A 40 -11.13 28.95 28.86
N MET A 41 -10.58 29.21 27.66
CA MET A 41 -11.39 29.51 26.48
C MET A 41 -12.25 28.32 26.03
N ALA A 42 -11.72 27.10 26.13
CA ALA A 42 -12.44 25.88 25.79
C ALA A 42 -13.58 25.60 26.77
N SER A 43 -13.33 25.74 28.07
CA SER A 43 -14.35 25.57 29.11
C SER A 43 -15.45 26.65 28.96
N TRP A 44 -15.09 27.91 28.76
CA TRP A 44 -16.04 28.99 28.49
C TRP A 44 -16.90 28.72 27.24
N ARG A 45 -16.31 28.25 26.14
CA ARG A 45 -17.07 27.86 24.94
C ARG A 45 -18.09 26.74 25.22
N ALA A 46 -17.68 25.75 26.01
CA ALA A 46 -18.53 24.60 26.32
C ALA A 46 -19.67 24.96 27.28
N THR A 47 -19.44 25.84 28.25
CA THR A 47 -20.41 26.14 29.31
C THR A 47 -21.25 27.38 29.02
N GLU A 48 -20.65 28.45 28.49
CA GLU A 48 -21.30 29.74 28.33
C GLU A 48 -21.60 30.09 26.87
N GLY A 49 -20.80 29.58 25.94
CA GLY A 49 -20.92 29.90 24.52
C GLY A 49 -22.25 29.48 23.87
N HIS A 50 -22.82 28.37 24.36
CA HIS A 50 -24.14 27.85 23.92
C HIS A 50 -25.25 28.09 24.94
N SER A 51 -24.97 28.83 26.03
CA SER A 51 -25.96 29.04 27.08
C SER A 51 -27.10 29.92 26.59
N PHE A 52 -28.34 29.50 26.84
CA PHE A 52 -29.54 30.29 26.57
C PHE A 52 -29.56 31.63 27.33
N ALA A 53 -28.80 31.74 28.43
CA ALA A 53 -28.67 32.98 29.18
C ALA A 53 -27.93 34.08 28.42
N ASN A 54 -27.13 33.71 27.41
CA ASN A 54 -26.31 34.62 26.60
C ASN A 54 -26.85 34.76 25.16
N ARG A 55 -28.15 34.53 24.94
CA ARG A 55 -28.80 34.80 23.65
C ARG A 55 -28.90 36.31 23.43
N ASP A 56 -28.59 36.74 22.22
CA ASP A 56 -28.88 38.10 21.80
C ASP A 56 -30.41 38.28 21.72
N ALA A 57 -30.91 39.32 22.39
CA ALA A 57 -32.35 39.59 22.50
C ALA A 57 -32.99 39.95 21.14
N ASN A 58 -32.19 40.36 20.15
CA ASN A 58 -32.70 40.79 18.85
C ASN A 58 -32.72 39.66 17.80
N THR A 59 -31.75 38.76 17.85
CA THR A 59 -31.59 37.69 16.86
C THR A 59 -32.05 36.32 17.37
N ASP A 60 -32.20 36.16 18.69
CA ASP A 60 -32.47 34.88 19.38
C ASP A 60 -31.39 33.80 19.14
N ASP A 61 -30.25 34.19 18.56
CA ASP A 61 -29.09 33.32 18.36
C ASP A 61 -28.13 33.43 19.55
N THR A 62 -27.43 32.33 19.81
CA THR A 62 -26.35 32.31 20.81
C THR A 62 -25.10 32.94 20.21
N LEU A 63 -24.25 33.57 21.02
CA LEU A 63 -22.99 34.18 20.54
C LEU A 63 -22.13 33.19 19.75
N VAL A 64 -22.06 31.91 20.16
CA VAL A 64 -21.35 30.89 19.37
C VAL A 64 -22.10 30.54 18.09
N GLY A 65 -23.43 30.53 18.10
CA GLY A 65 -24.24 30.41 16.88
C GLY A 65 -23.94 31.53 15.87
N GLU A 66 -23.79 32.76 16.37
CA GLU A 66 -23.45 33.93 15.57
C GLU A 66 -21.98 33.94 15.10
N LEU A 67 -21.05 33.48 15.93
CA LEU A 67 -19.65 33.25 15.50
C LEU A 67 -19.56 32.15 14.45
N CYS A 68 -20.34 31.08 14.58
CA CYS A 68 -20.38 29.95 13.64
C CYS A 68 -21.13 30.29 12.34
N SER A 69 -22.12 31.19 12.39
CA SER A 69 -22.83 31.68 11.21
C SER A 69 -22.02 32.70 10.39
N LYS A 70 -20.75 32.93 10.77
CA LYS A 70 -19.78 33.81 10.10
C LYS A 70 -20.19 35.29 10.07
N THR A 71 -21.23 35.73 10.78
CA THR A 71 -21.71 37.12 10.73
C THR A 71 -20.82 38.08 11.52
N LEU A 72 -20.16 37.61 12.59
CA LEU A 72 -19.33 38.44 13.45
C LEU A 72 -17.89 38.66 12.95
N TRP A 73 -17.41 37.84 12.01
CA TRP A 73 -16.03 37.86 11.48
C TRP A 73 -15.83 38.90 10.35
N ARG A 74 -16.56 40.01 10.42
CA ARG A 74 -16.66 41.00 9.35
C ARG A 74 -15.35 41.65 8.93
N TYR A 75 -14.31 41.59 9.77
CA TYR A 75 -13.04 42.27 9.51
C TYR A 75 -12.04 41.42 8.68
N GLU A 76 -12.21 40.09 8.60
CA GLU A 76 -11.33 39.18 7.83
C GLU A 76 -12.11 38.28 6.85
N GLN A 77 -13.38 38.60 6.61
CA GLN A 77 -14.30 37.79 5.82
C GLN A 77 -13.77 37.47 4.42
N GLY A 78 -13.04 38.40 3.79
CA GLY A 78 -12.45 38.17 2.46
C GLY A 78 -11.38 37.07 2.43
N GLU A 79 -10.56 36.94 3.46
CA GLU A 79 -9.56 35.87 3.54
C GLU A 79 -10.21 34.52 3.86
N TYR A 80 -11.19 34.53 4.76
CA TYR A 80 -11.97 33.33 5.08
C TYR A 80 -12.81 32.84 3.91
N ASP A 81 -13.42 33.73 3.11
CA ASP A 81 -14.14 33.37 1.91
C ASP A 81 -13.21 32.82 0.82
N THR A 82 -11.98 33.33 0.74
CA THR A 82 -10.95 32.79 -0.16
C THR A 82 -10.51 31.39 0.28
N LEU A 83 -10.32 31.19 1.58
CA LEU A 83 -9.99 29.89 2.15
C LEU A 83 -11.14 28.90 2.02
N ASP A 84 -12.38 29.34 2.27
CA ASP A 84 -13.60 28.54 2.10
C ASP A 84 -13.80 28.17 0.63
N SER A 85 -13.59 29.12 -0.28
CA SER A 85 -13.56 28.87 -1.73
C SER A 85 -12.44 27.93 -2.15
N TYR A 86 -11.32 27.87 -1.43
CA TYR A 86 -10.21 26.96 -1.73
C TYR A 86 -10.47 25.55 -1.18
N ILE A 87 -11.05 25.45 0.02
CA ILE A 87 -11.35 24.19 0.71
C ILE A 87 -12.61 23.54 0.13
N ASN A 88 -13.67 24.31 -0.08
CA ASN A 88 -14.95 23.86 -0.62
C ASN A 88 -15.04 24.04 -2.14
N GLY A 89 -14.10 24.76 -2.74
CA GLY A 89 -13.94 24.79 -4.19
C GLY A 89 -13.68 23.38 -4.68
N GLY A 90 -14.60 22.88 -5.52
CA GLY A 90 -14.47 21.54 -6.08
C GLY A 90 -13.10 21.35 -6.69
N VAL A 91 -12.33 20.38 -6.17
CA VAL A 91 -11.04 20.04 -6.75
C VAL A 91 -11.26 19.76 -8.23
N PRO A 92 -10.52 20.42 -9.14
CA PRO A 92 -10.70 20.20 -10.57
C PRO A 92 -10.62 18.71 -10.85
N GLY A 93 -11.63 18.13 -11.51
CA GLY A 93 -11.68 16.68 -11.77
C GLY A 93 -10.41 16.14 -12.45
N VAL A 94 -9.71 17.00 -13.20
CA VAL A 94 -8.41 16.72 -13.81
C VAL A 94 -7.32 16.40 -12.77
N MET A 95 -7.25 17.13 -11.66
CA MET A 95 -6.26 16.89 -10.60
C MET A 95 -6.53 15.56 -9.88
N LEU A 96 -7.81 15.26 -9.62
CA LEU A 96 -8.22 13.96 -9.07
C LEU A 96 -7.89 12.82 -10.05
N GLY A 97 -8.13 13.03 -11.35
CA GLY A 97 -7.77 12.07 -12.39
C GLY A 97 -6.26 11.82 -12.47
N PHE A 98 -5.45 12.87 -12.38
CA PHE A 98 -3.99 12.74 -12.34
C PHE A 98 -3.51 11.99 -11.10
N LEU A 99 -4.03 12.33 -9.92
CA LEU A 99 -3.72 11.62 -8.67
C LEU A 99 -4.11 10.14 -8.75
N ALA A 100 -5.29 9.84 -9.28
CA ALA A 100 -5.72 8.46 -9.49
C ALA A 100 -4.77 7.70 -10.44
N LEU A 101 -4.31 8.35 -11.52
CA LEU A 101 -3.34 7.76 -12.44
C LEU A 101 -1.99 7.50 -11.75
N VAL A 102 -1.49 8.44 -10.96
CA VAL A 102 -0.23 8.26 -10.20
C VAL A 102 -0.35 7.10 -9.21
N ILE A 103 -1.46 7.04 -8.46
CA ILE A 103 -1.76 5.95 -7.51
C ILE A 103 -1.85 4.61 -8.26
N TRP A 104 -2.40 4.59 -9.48
CA TRP A 104 -2.54 3.39 -10.29
C TRP A 104 -1.19 2.91 -10.87
N VAL A 105 -0.32 3.84 -11.29
CA VAL A 105 0.97 3.52 -11.91
C VAL A 105 2.04 3.11 -10.88
N MET A 106 2.00 3.65 -9.65
CA MET A 106 3.00 3.33 -8.62
C MET A 106 3.16 1.82 -8.32
N PRO A 107 2.08 1.04 -8.12
CA PRO A 107 2.16 -0.41 -7.95
C PRO A 107 2.84 -1.11 -9.13
N ILE A 108 2.59 -0.66 -10.36
CA ILE A 108 3.20 -1.22 -11.58
C ILE A 108 4.72 -1.05 -11.52
N PHE A 109 5.21 0.12 -11.11
CA PHE A 109 6.65 0.34 -10.94
C PHE A 109 7.26 -0.53 -9.86
N LYS A 110 6.58 -0.69 -8.71
CA LYS A 110 7.03 -1.56 -7.63
C LYS A 110 7.15 -3.01 -8.10
N ASP A 111 6.14 -3.50 -8.80
CA ASP A 111 6.15 -4.87 -9.32
C ASP A 111 7.18 -5.07 -10.44
N HIS A 112 7.38 -4.05 -11.28
CA HIS A 112 8.42 -4.07 -12.31
C HIS A 112 9.82 -4.09 -11.73
N ARG A 113 10.07 -3.34 -10.65
CA ARG A 113 11.36 -3.40 -9.94
C ARG A 113 11.61 -4.80 -9.38
N ASN A 114 10.62 -5.40 -8.70
CA ASN A 114 10.75 -6.76 -8.17
C ASN A 114 11.01 -7.79 -9.28
N LEU A 115 10.39 -7.63 -10.45
CA LEU A 115 10.67 -8.44 -11.64
C LEU A 115 12.11 -8.29 -12.12
N ASN A 116 12.60 -7.05 -12.22
CA ASN A 116 13.97 -6.80 -12.66
C ASN A 116 14.99 -7.36 -11.67
N GLU A 117 14.75 -7.28 -10.36
CA GLU A 117 15.62 -7.89 -9.35
C GLU A 117 15.67 -9.42 -9.51
N GLN A 118 14.53 -10.08 -9.74
CA GLN A 118 14.47 -11.53 -10.02
C GLN A 118 15.16 -11.89 -11.34
N PHE A 119 14.96 -11.08 -12.38
CA PHE A 119 15.59 -11.27 -13.68
C PHE A 119 17.11 -11.13 -13.60
N VAL A 120 17.61 -10.07 -12.95
CA VAL A 120 19.04 -9.87 -12.73
C VAL A 120 19.63 -11.03 -11.92
N ALA A 121 18.94 -11.48 -10.85
CA ALA A 121 19.37 -12.66 -10.09
C ALA A 121 19.47 -13.92 -10.96
N LEU A 122 18.50 -14.16 -11.85
CA LEU A 122 18.51 -15.28 -12.79
C LEU A 122 19.67 -15.17 -13.80
N TRP A 123 19.98 -13.96 -14.25
CA TRP A 123 21.05 -13.72 -15.23
C TRP A 123 22.44 -13.77 -14.63
N LEU A 124 22.60 -13.40 -13.36
CA LEU A 124 23.84 -13.51 -12.60
C LEU A 124 24.24 -14.96 -12.30
N LEU A 125 23.32 -15.92 -12.40
CA LEU A 125 23.68 -17.34 -12.30
C LEU A 125 24.74 -17.71 -13.36
N LEU A 126 25.63 -18.63 -13.03
CA LEU A 126 26.70 -19.06 -13.93
C LEU A 126 26.14 -19.84 -15.12
N LYS A 127 26.74 -19.62 -16.29
CA LYS A 127 26.37 -20.33 -17.52
C LYS A 127 26.98 -21.72 -17.46
N THR A 128 26.17 -22.77 -17.65
CA THR A 128 26.69 -24.13 -17.76
C THR A 128 27.63 -24.21 -18.97
N GLY A 129 28.91 -24.49 -18.71
CA GLY A 129 29.81 -25.00 -19.73
C GLY A 129 29.44 -26.44 -20.08
N TRP A 130 29.86 -26.91 -21.25
CA TRP A 130 29.63 -28.30 -21.66
C TRP A 130 30.30 -29.24 -20.65
N GLY A 131 29.52 -30.17 -20.08
CA GLY A 131 30.00 -31.16 -19.11
C GLY A 131 29.90 -30.78 -17.63
N MET A 132 29.36 -29.61 -17.27
CA MET A 132 29.06 -29.28 -15.86
C MET A 132 27.69 -29.83 -15.45
N HIS A 133 27.63 -30.51 -14.29
CA HIS A 133 26.37 -30.88 -13.66
C HIS A 133 25.66 -29.63 -13.11
N PRO A 134 24.38 -29.39 -13.49
CA PRO A 134 23.68 -28.13 -13.17
C PRO A 134 23.29 -27.98 -11.69
N ALA A 135 23.25 -29.08 -10.96
CA ALA A 135 22.89 -29.11 -9.55
C ALA A 135 23.94 -29.89 -8.74
N ARG A 136 24.28 -29.36 -7.56
CA ARG A 136 25.05 -30.08 -6.55
C ARG A 136 24.14 -30.30 -5.35
N VAL A 137 23.94 -31.57 -5.02
CA VAL A 137 23.27 -31.97 -3.79
C VAL A 137 24.32 -31.97 -2.70
N ALA A 138 24.14 -31.12 -1.68
CA ALA A 138 25.00 -31.13 -0.51
C ALA A 138 24.67 -32.34 0.38
N GLU A 139 25.60 -32.70 1.28
CA GLU A 139 25.45 -33.87 2.17
C GLU A 139 24.24 -33.76 3.12
N ASP A 140 23.75 -32.54 3.36
CA ASP A 140 22.56 -32.25 4.15
C ASP A 140 21.24 -32.40 3.36
N GLY A 141 21.30 -32.78 2.08
CA GLY A 141 20.16 -32.89 1.18
C GLY A 141 19.70 -31.57 0.56
N THR A 142 20.39 -30.46 0.82
CA THR A 142 20.09 -29.19 0.16
C THR A 142 20.57 -29.23 -1.30
N VAL A 143 19.66 -28.88 -2.22
CA VAL A 143 19.97 -28.82 -3.66
C VAL A 143 20.38 -27.39 -3.99
N THR A 144 21.64 -27.20 -4.33
CA THR A 144 22.15 -25.92 -4.83
C THR A 144 22.26 -25.99 -6.35
N VAL A 145 21.52 -25.12 -7.04
CA VAL A 145 21.62 -24.98 -8.50
C VAL A 145 22.82 -24.09 -8.77
N LEU A 146 23.92 -24.67 -9.30
CA LEU A 146 25.14 -23.93 -9.58
C LEU A 146 25.10 -23.25 -10.95
N ALA A 147 24.39 -23.83 -11.92
CA ALA A 147 24.42 -23.33 -13.28
C ALA A 147 23.13 -23.67 -14.06
N ILE A 148 22.74 -22.76 -14.96
CA ILE A 148 21.54 -22.87 -15.80
C ILE A 148 21.92 -22.66 -17.27
N SER A 149 21.34 -23.48 -18.16
CA SER A 149 21.54 -23.37 -19.61
C SER A 149 20.86 -22.12 -20.19
N SER A 150 21.34 -21.61 -21.33
CA SER A 150 20.78 -20.39 -21.92
C SER A 150 19.29 -20.52 -22.26
N LEU A 151 18.85 -21.71 -22.69
CA LEU A 151 17.47 -21.95 -23.11
C LEU A 151 16.52 -22.01 -21.90
N GLU A 152 16.96 -22.63 -20.81
CA GLU A 152 16.23 -22.62 -19.54
C GLU A 152 16.11 -21.21 -18.95
N ARG A 153 17.15 -20.37 -19.07
CA ARG A 153 17.07 -18.95 -18.64
C ARG A 153 15.97 -18.21 -19.37
N TRP A 154 15.88 -18.39 -20.70
CA TRP A 154 14.84 -17.75 -21.49
C TRP A 154 13.46 -18.29 -21.12
N ALA A 155 13.31 -19.61 -20.96
CA ALA A 155 12.05 -20.21 -20.55
C ALA A 155 11.60 -19.73 -19.16
N LEU A 156 12.50 -19.67 -18.18
CA LEU A 156 12.22 -19.16 -16.83
C LEU A 156 11.90 -17.67 -16.85
N SER A 157 12.67 -16.88 -17.61
CA SER A 157 12.41 -15.44 -17.77
C SER A 157 11.02 -15.21 -18.38
N LEU A 158 10.69 -15.92 -19.46
CA LEU A 158 9.36 -15.87 -20.08
C LEU A 158 8.27 -16.31 -19.08
N GLY A 159 8.48 -17.41 -18.36
CA GLY A 159 7.54 -17.91 -17.36
C GLY A 159 7.28 -16.92 -16.21
N VAL A 160 8.27 -16.11 -15.85
CA VAL A 160 8.13 -15.06 -14.83
C VAL A 160 7.47 -13.79 -15.40
N TYR A 161 7.79 -13.40 -16.63
CA TYR A 161 7.26 -12.17 -17.26
C TYR A 161 5.84 -12.33 -17.83
N LEU A 162 5.52 -13.44 -18.49
CA LEU A 162 4.25 -13.63 -19.20
C LEU A 162 3.01 -13.51 -18.31
N PRO A 163 2.94 -14.18 -17.14
CA PRO A 163 1.77 -14.09 -16.28
C PRO A 163 1.54 -12.67 -15.78
N ARG A 164 2.62 -11.93 -15.47
CA ARG A 164 2.51 -10.55 -14.97
C ARG A 164 2.13 -9.57 -16.08
N LEU A 165 2.65 -9.76 -17.30
CA LEU A 165 2.20 -9.02 -18.48
C LEU A 165 0.71 -9.27 -18.76
N LEU A 166 0.24 -10.51 -18.67
CA LEU A 166 -1.16 -10.84 -18.84
C LEU A 166 -2.06 -10.12 -17.82
N ILE A 167 -1.65 -10.07 -16.55
CA ILE A 167 -2.39 -9.33 -15.51
C ILE A 167 -2.43 -7.83 -15.82
N MET A 168 -1.32 -7.27 -16.30
CA MET A 168 -1.23 -5.85 -16.65
C MET A 168 -2.09 -5.47 -17.87
N ILE A 169 -2.25 -6.38 -18.83
CA ILE A 169 -3.08 -6.15 -20.03
C ILE A 169 -4.57 -6.42 -19.74
N ASN A 170 -4.91 -7.18 -18.69
CA ASN A 170 -6.30 -7.48 -18.33
C ASN A 170 -7.23 -6.23 -18.20
N PRO A 171 -6.86 -5.14 -17.50
CA PRO A 171 -7.69 -3.94 -17.47
C PRO A 171 -7.85 -3.26 -18.84
N PHE A 172 -6.87 -3.41 -19.74
CA PHE A 172 -7.01 -2.95 -21.12
C PHE A 172 -8.07 -3.78 -21.87
N PHE A 173 -8.08 -5.10 -21.70
CA PHE A 173 -9.13 -5.96 -22.26
C PHE A 173 -10.52 -5.67 -21.67
N GLU A 174 -10.57 -5.32 -20.38
CA GLU A 174 -11.80 -4.90 -19.70
C GLU A 174 -12.34 -3.58 -20.28
N SER A 175 -11.46 -2.63 -20.62
CA SER A 175 -11.84 -1.39 -21.32
C SER A 175 -12.40 -1.62 -22.73
N LEU A 176 -12.05 -2.75 -23.36
CA LEU A 176 -12.58 -3.17 -24.66
C LEU A 176 -13.93 -3.91 -24.55
N GLY A 177 -14.49 -4.04 -23.34
CA GLY A 177 -15.77 -4.73 -23.12
C GLY A 177 -15.69 -6.25 -23.26
N MET A 178 -14.49 -6.84 -23.24
CA MET A 178 -14.36 -8.30 -23.24
C MET A 178 -14.69 -8.86 -21.86
N PRO A 179 -15.58 -9.88 -21.77
CA PRO A 179 -15.92 -10.49 -20.50
C PRO A 179 -14.70 -11.17 -19.90
N ARG A 180 -14.45 -10.95 -18.60
CA ARG A 180 -13.36 -11.61 -17.87
C ARG A 180 -13.50 -13.12 -17.97
N ALA A 181 -12.50 -13.79 -18.52
CA ALA A 181 -12.31 -15.20 -18.25
C ALA A 181 -11.99 -15.36 -16.76
N PRO A 182 -12.60 -16.32 -16.04
CA PRO A 182 -12.28 -16.57 -14.64
C PRO A 182 -10.80 -16.98 -14.54
N ILE A 183 -9.99 -16.10 -13.96
CA ILE A 183 -8.60 -16.41 -13.65
C ILE A 183 -8.64 -17.31 -12.42
N ILE A 184 -8.46 -18.60 -12.63
CA ILE A 184 -8.15 -19.53 -11.55
C ILE A 184 -6.66 -19.28 -11.24
N PRO A 185 -6.32 -18.75 -10.04
CA PRO A 185 -4.93 -18.49 -9.69
C PRO A 185 -4.15 -19.81 -9.71
N LEU A 186 -3.30 -19.97 -10.72
CA LEU A 186 -2.42 -21.12 -10.88
C LEU A 186 -1.48 -21.29 -9.67
N SER A 187 -1.24 -20.21 -8.93
CA SER A 187 -0.55 -20.23 -7.64
C SER A 187 -1.29 -20.99 -6.55
N GLU A 188 -2.62 -21.01 -6.53
CA GLU A 188 -3.40 -21.84 -5.60
C GLU A 188 -3.34 -23.32 -6.00
N SER A 189 -3.35 -23.62 -7.30
CA SER A 189 -3.15 -24.97 -7.80
C SER A 189 -1.75 -25.51 -7.49
N LEU A 190 -0.70 -24.67 -7.59
CA LEU A 190 0.66 -25.03 -7.18
C LEU A 190 0.84 -25.12 -5.66
N ARG A 191 0.08 -24.34 -4.88
CA ARG A 191 0.11 -24.40 -3.40
C ARG A 191 -0.64 -25.62 -2.86
N GLN A 192 -1.64 -26.12 -3.60
CA GLN A 192 -2.40 -27.33 -3.27
C GLN A 192 -1.85 -28.61 -3.94
N GLY A 193 -0.94 -28.47 -4.91
CA GLY A 193 -0.22 -29.57 -5.52
C GLY A 193 0.81 -30.19 -4.59
N SER A 194 0.40 -30.79 -3.47
CA SER A 194 1.20 -31.85 -2.86
C SER A 194 1.21 -33.00 -3.86
N LEU A 195 2.23 -33.03 -4.70
CA LEU A 195 2.51 -34.14 -5.59
C LEU A 195 2.84 -35.35 -4.68
N SER A 196 1.82 -36.08 -4.26
CA SER A 196 1.98 -37.33 -3.52
C SER A 196 2.55 -38.35 -4.49
N ILE A 197 3.87 -38.39 -4.59
CA ILE A 197 4.59 -39.46 -5.29
C ILE A 197 4.21 -40.75 -4.56
N PRO A 198 3.51 -41.70 -5.20
CA PRO A 198 3.19 -42.98 -4.58
C PRO A 198 4.51 -43.66 -4.23
N ARG A 199 4.77 -43.77 -2.92
CA ARG A 199 5.94 -44.47 -2.40
C ARG A 199 5.61 -45.95 -2.48
N ASP A 200 6.16 -46.64 -3.48
CA ASP A 200 6.03 -48.09 -3.59
C ASP A 200 6.56 -48.72 -2.29
N SER A 201 5.61 -49.30 -1.56
CA SER A 201 5.83 -50.10 -0.37
C SER A 201 6.53 -51.38 -0.80
N ASN A 202 7.84 -51.39 -0.64
CA ASN A 202 8.70 -52.56 -0.82
C ASN A 202 8.15 -53.74 -0.01
N LYS A 203 7.78 -54.82 -0.70
CA LYS A 203 7.42 -56.11 -0.11
C LYS A 203 8.70 -56.81 0.32
N GLY A 204 8.93 -56.86 1.63
CA GLY A 204 9.80 -57.82 2.31
C GLY A 204 8.94 -58.63 3.28
#